data_AF-A0A935E976-F1
#
_entry.id   AF-A0A935E976-F1
#
_cell.length_a   1.000
_cell.length_b   1.000
_cell.length_c   1.000
_cell.angle_alpha   90.00
_cell.angle_beta   90.00
_cell.angle_gamma   90.00
#
_symmetry.space_group_name_H-M   'P 1'
#
loop_
_entity.id
_entity.type
_entity.pdbx_description
1 polymer ?
#
loop_
_entity_poly.entity_id
_entity_poly.type
_entity_poly.pdbx_seq_one_letter_code
_entity_poly.pdbx_strand_id
1 'polypeptide(L)'
;MTFGFDPAEREAIAATLDAAVPGSVEWGAVEYVERLLGAFDHEPPRIWAAPGTWAGDGPAWLDPGPWERHAWRLRIDAWRSVYARIARGADDDADRRVAFEHACESSYGDPAYGGNREGAAWVAVGFPEPLFPPARSDP
;
A
#
# COMPACT_ATOMS: atom_id res chain seq x y z
N MET A 1 6.37 12.11 13.58
CA MET A 1 7.14 10.85 13.69
C MET A 1 6.49 9.90 12.72
N THR A 2 7.23 9.33 11.77
CA THR A 2 6.67 8.49 10.72
C THR A 2 6.28 7.14 11.31
N PHE A 3 5.09 6.66 10.99
CA PHE A 3 4.61 5.32 11.31
C PHE A 3 5.54 4.28 10.68
N GLY A 4 5.78 3.20 11.41
CA GLY A 4 6.53 2.04 10.94
C GLY A 4 6.42 0.91 11.95
N PHE A 5 6.56 -0.31 11.45
CA PHE A 5 6.60 -1.51 12.29
C PHE A 5 8.00 -1.72 12.84
N ASP A 6 8.10 -2.26 14.06
CA ASP A 6 9.38 -2.77 14.54
C ASP A 6 9.80 -4.04 13.75
N PRO A 7 11.06 -4.50 13.85
CA PRO A 7 11.52 -5.64 13.06
C PRO A 7 10.72 -6.94 13.26
N ALA A 8 10.24 -7.22 14.48
CA ALA A 8 9.49 -8.44 14.78
C ALA A 8 8.05 -8.34 14.26
N GLU A 9 7.41 -7.18 14.43
CA GLU A 9 6.11 -6.88 13.82
C GLU A 9 6.19 -7.02 12.29
N ARG A 10 7.26 -6.48 11.70
CA ARG A 10 7.50 -6.51 10.25
C ARG A 10 7.65 -7.94 9.73
N GLU A 11 8.35 -8.82 10.45
CA GLU A 11 8.50 -10.24 10.09
C GLU A 11 7.17 -10.99 10.12
N ALA A 12 6.39 -10.83 11.20
CA ALA A 12 5.07 -11.47 11.32
C ALA A 12 4.10 -11.01 10.22
N ILE A 13 4.03 -9.70 9.99
CA ILE A 13 3.18 -9.11 8.95
C ILE A 13 3.63 -9.56 7.55
N ALA A 14 4.93 -9.61 7.28
CA ALA A 14 5.46 -10.09 6.01
C ALA A 14 5.02 -11.54 5.73
N ALA A 15 5.14 -12.43 6.73
CA ALA A 15 4.69 -13.81 6.59
C ALA A 15 3.20 -13.92 6.25
N THR A 16 2.34 -13.10 6.88
CA THR A 16 0.90 -13.08 6.58
C THR A 16 0.59 -12.54 5.18
N LEU A 17 1.26 -11.46 4.75
CA LEU A 17 1.06 -10.86 3.43
C LEU A 17 1.51 -11.81 2.31
N ASP A 18 2.68 -12.43 2.46
CA ASP A 18 3.20 -13.38 1.47
C ASP A 18 2.36 -14.65 1.38
N ALA A 19 1.86 -15.16 2.52
CA ALA A 19 0.94 -16.29 2.52
C ALA A 19 -0.39 -15.95 1.82
N ALA A 20 -0.85 -14.69 1.89
CA ALA A 20 -2.08 -14.24 1.24
C ALA A 20 -1.92 -14.06 -0.27
N VAL A 21 -0.80 -13.47 -0.70
CA VAL A 21 -0.41 -13.32 -2.10
C VAL A 21 1.09 -13.66 -2.21
N PRO A 22 1.43 -14.87 -2.71
CA PRO A 22 2.82 -15.31 -2.81
C PRO A 22 3.68 -14.36 -3.65
N GLY A 23 4.82 -13.94 -3.12
CA GLY A 23 5.74 -13.00 -3.76
C GLY A 23 5.44 -11.53 -3.46
N SER A 24 4.32 -11.22 -2.81
CA SER A 24 3.92 -9.82 -2.54
C SER A 24 4.93 -9.07 -1.66
N VAL A 25 5.62 -9.77 -0.74
CA VAL A 25 6.66 -9.16 0.09
C VAL A 25 7.85 -8.70 -0.75
N GLU A 26 8.29 -9.51 -1.72
CA GLU A 26 9.37 -9.15 -2.64
C GLU A 26 8.99 -7.93 -3.50
N TRP A 27 7.69 -7.78 -3.83
CA TRP A 27 7.17 -6.64 -4.57
C TRP A 27 6.93 -5.39 -3.71
N GLY A 28 7.06 -5.49 -2.38
CA GLY A 28 6.99 -4.36 -1.46
C GLY A 28 5.69 -4.24 -0.66
N ALA A 29 4.96 -5.34 -0.44
CA ALA A 29 3.69 -5.32 0.29
C ALA A 29 3.81 -4.74 1.71
N VAL A 30 4.93 -4.98 2.40
CA VAL A 30 5.15 -4.43 3.75
C VAL A 30 5.29 -2.91 3.69
N GLU A 31 6.07 -2.39 2.73
CA GLU A 31 6.23 -0.94 2.54
C GLU A 31 4.92 -0.28 2.12
N TYR A 32 4.10 -0.97 1.33
CA TYR A 32 2.76 -0.52 0.98
C TYR A 32 1.90 -0.30 2.23
N VAL A 33 1.84 -1.30 3.11
CA VAL A 33 1.06 -1.24 4.34
C VAL A 33 1.55 -0.11 5.26
N GLU A 34 2.87 0.02 5.46
CA GLU A 34 3.40 1.12 6.29
C GLU A 34 3.05 2.49 5.74
N ARG A 35 3.14 2.69 4.42
CA ARG A 35 2.76 3.96 3.77
C ARG A 35 1.26 4.23 3.89
N LEU A 36 0.43 3.21 3.73
CA LEU A 36 -1.02 3.32 3.91
C LEU A 36 -1.38 3.72 5.34
N LEU A 37 -0.82 3.01 6.33
CA LEU A 37 -1.10 3.26 7.74
C LEU A 37 -0.44 4.55 8.27
N GLY A 38 0.63 5.01 7.62
CA GLY A 38 1.34 6.26 7.88
C GLY A 38 0.89 7.43 7.01
N ALA A 39 -0.18 7.30 6.21
CA ALA A 39 -0.51 8.29 5.18
C ALA A 39 -0.68 9.72 5.70
N PHE A 40 -1.16 9.88 6.94
CA PHE A 40 -1.35 11.18 7.60
C PHE A 40 -0.10 11.76 8.28
N ASP A 41 1.05 11.09 8.22
CA ASP A 41 2.33 11.66 8.66
C ASP A 41 2.94 12.64 7.63
N HIS A 42 2.23 12.85 6.53
CA HIS A 42 2.61 13.68 5.40
C HIS A 42 1.53 14.72 5.08
N GLU A 43 1.93 15.81 4.41
CA GLU A 43 1.04 16.87 3.96
C GLU A 43 1.39 17.24 2.50
N PRO A 44 0.47 17.04 1.51
CA PRO A 44 -0.83 16.37 1.63
C PRO A 44 -0.72 14.92 2.13
N PRO A 45 -1.75 14.38 2.81
CA PRO A 45 -1.72 13.00 3.25
C PRO A 45 -1.63 12.08 2.03
N ARG A 46 -0.80 11.03 2.13
CA ARG A 46 -0.49 10.13 1.01
C ARG A 46 -1.59 9.09 0.76
N ILE A 47 -2.82 9.58 0.59
CA ILE A 47 -4.03 8.79 0.36
C ILE A 47 -4.29 8.63 -1.13
N TRP A 48 -4.22 9.73 -1.88
CA TRP A 48 -4.48 9.75 -3.31
C TRP A 48 -3.30 10.37 -4.05
N ALA A 49 -2.56 9.54 -4.76
CA ALA A 49 -1.62 9.99 -5.78
C ALA A 49 -2.40 10.59 -6.95
N ALA A 50 -1.93 11.73 -7.45
CA ALA A 50 -2.46 12.33 -8.67
C ALA A 50 -2.19 11.41 -9.87
N PRO A 51 -3.08 11.38 -10.87
CA PRO A 51 -2.88 10.57 -12.07
C PRO A 51 -1.52 10.84 -12.74
N GLY A 52 -0.84 9.79 -13.21
CA GLY A 52 0.44 9.90 -13.93
C GLY A 52 1.68 10.03 -13.03
N THR A 53 1.51 9.93 -11.71
CA THR A 53 2.57 9.98 -10.69
C THR A 53 3.73 9.00 -10.93
N TRP A 54 3.44 7.77 -11.39
CA TRP A 54 4.45 6.76 -11.72
C TRP A 54 5.35 7.13 -12.92
N ALA A 55 4.97 8.12 -13.75
CA ALA A 55 5.67 8.51 -14.98
C ALA A 55 6.38 9.88 -14.89
N GLY A 56 6.30 10.59 -13.76
CA GLY A 56 6.86 11.93 -13.57
C GLY A 56 8.05 11.99 -12.60
N ASP A 57 8.48 13.21 -12.22
CA ASP A 57 9.60 13.49 -11.30
C ASP A 57 9.36 13.06 -9.82
N GLY A 58 8.28 12.30 -9.57
CA GLY A 58 7.86 11.83 -8.26
C GLY A 58 6.37 12.00 -8.02
N PRO A 59 5.83 11.38 -6.96
CA PRO A 59 4.40 11.39 -6.70
C PRO A 59 3.88 12.75 -6.26
N ALA A 60 2.92 13.28 -7.00
CA ALA A 60 2.06 14.38 -6.56
C ALA A 60 0.89 13.81 -5.76
N TRP A 61 0.60 14.38 -4.60
CA TRP A 61 -0.46 13.91 -3.70
C TRP A 61 -1.62 14.90 -3.67
N LEU A 62 -2.84 14.39 -3.78
CA LEU A 62 -4.05 15.21 -3.70
C LEU A 62 -4.41 15.47 -2.25
N ASP A 63 -4.88 16.70 -1.97
CA ASP A 63 -5.39 17.06 -0.65
C ASP A 63 -6.88 16.66 -0.54
N PRO A 64 -7.23 15.68 0.32
CA PRO A 64 -8.61 15.31 0.56
C PRO A 64 -9.36 16.38 1.37
N GLY A 65 -10.65 16.53 1.08
CA GLY A 65 -11.51 17.44 1.81
C GLY A 65 -11.69 17.04 3.29
N PRO A 66 -12.26 17.92 4.14
CA PRO A 66 -12.36 17.68 5.58
C PRO A 66 -13.08 16.36 5.95
N TRP A 67 -14.14 16.01 5.24
CA TRP A 67 -14.89 14.77 5.46
C TRP A 67 -14.12 13.52 5.04
N GLU A 68 -13.42 13.59 3.91
CA GLU A 68 -12.56 12.51 3.44
C GLU A 68 -11.40 12.28 4.41
N ARG A 69 -10.76 13.35 4.90
CA ARG A 69 -9.74 13.27 5.95
C ARG A 69 -10.26 12.57 7.19
N HIS A 70 -11.45 12.92 7.65
CA HIS A 70 -12.06 12.28 8.81
C HIS A 70 -12.33 10.79 8.57
N ALA A 71 -12.96 10.44 7.45
CA ALA A 71 -13.25 9.05 7.10
C ALA A 71 -11.98 8.19 6.96
N TRP A 72 -10.94 8.73 6.33
CA TRP A 72 -9.67 8.03 6.17
C TRP A 72 -8.91 7.82 7.48
N ARG A 73 -8.98 8.77 8.42
CA ARG A 73 -8.40 8.58 9.75
C ARG A 73 -9.07 7.41 10.49
N LEU A 74 -10.40 7.38 10.50
CA LEU A 74 -11.14 6.27 11.12
C LEU A 74 -10.78 4.92 10.50
N ARG A 75 -10.66 4.87 9.17
CA ARG A 75 -10.28 3.65 8.45
C ARG A 75 -8.85 3.21 8.77
N ILE A 76 -7.89 4.13 8.75
CA ILE A 76 -6.49 3.84 9.08
C ILE A 76 -6.35 3.39 10.54
N ASP A 77 -7.04 4.01 11.49
CA ASP A 77 -7.00 3.59 12.90
C ASP A 77 -7.58 2.17 13.08
N ALA A 78 -8.65 1.84 12.35
CA ALA A 78 -9.19 0.49 12.32
C ALA A 78 -8.17 -0.53 11.75
N TRP A 79 -7.52 -0.20 10.64
CA TRP A 79 -6.49 -1.07 10.05
C TRP A 79 -5.23 -1.18 10.90
N ARG A 80 -4.79 -0.12 11.59
CA ARG A 80 -3.70 -0.20 12.56
C ARG A 80 -4.01 -1.23 13.65
N SER A 81 -5.26 -1.32 14.08
CA SER A 81 -5.69 -2.33 15.06
C SER A 81 -5.66 -3.75 14.49
N VAL A 82 -5.99 -3.92 13.19
CA VAL A 82 -5.85 -5.21 12.47
C VAL A 82 -4.39 -5.64 12.44
N TYR A 83 -3.49 -4.77 11.96
CA TYR A 83 -2.07 -5.11 11.85
C TYR A 83 -1.40 -5.31 13.20
N ALA A 84 -1.84 -4.62 14.26
CA ALA A 84 -1.39 -4.90 15.62
C ALA A 84 -1.78 -6.30 16.12
N ARG A 85 -2.92 -6.87 15.66
CA ARG A 85 -3.29 -8.26 15.96
C ARG A 85 -2.48 -9.26 15.15
N ILE A 86 -2.30 -9.01 13.85
CA ILE A 86 -1.44 -9.82 12.97
C ILE A 86 -0.02 -9.89 13.53
N ALA A 87 0.57 -8.76 13.89
CA ALA A 87 1.92 -8.69 14.44
C ALA A 87 2.11 -9.50 15.73
N ARG A 88 1.03 -9.72 16.49
CA ARG A 88 1.03 -10.50 17.73
C ARG A 88 0.62 -11.97 17.52
N GLY A 89 0.31 -12.37 16.28
CA GLY A 89 -0.24 -13.69 15.95
C GLY A 89 -1.63 -13.95 16.57
N ALA A 90 -2.40 -12.88 16.80
CA ALA A 90 -3.75 -12.92 17.36
C ALA A 90 -4.82 -12.56 16.32
N ASP A 91 -4.48 -12.63 15.03
CA ASP A 91 -5.36 -12.39 13.91
C ASP A 91 -6.41 -13.49 13.73
N ASP A 92 -7.56 -13.10 13.20
CA ASP A 92 -8.61 -14.00 12.73
C ASP A 92 -8.79 -13.94 11.20
N ASP A 93 -9.80 -14.63 10.68
CA ASP A 93 -10.07 -14.68 9.24
C ASP A 93 -10.47 -13.30 8.67
N ALA A 94 -11.07 -12.41 9.47
CA ALA A 94 -11.42 -11.07 9.03
C ALA A 94 -10.17 -10.19 8.93
N ASP A 95 -9.24 -10.32 9.88
CA ASP A 95 -7.93 -9.66 9.83
C ASP A 95 -7.12 -10.13 8.62
N ARG A 96 -7.12 -11.45 8.36
CA ARG A 96 -6.46 -12.05 7.18
C ARG A 96 -7.08 -11.59 5.88
N ARG A 97 -8.39 -11.35 5.85
CA ARG A 97 -9.07 -10.80 4.68
C ARG A 97 -8.57 -9.40 4.35
N VAL A 98 -8.37 -8.55 5.36
CA VAL A 98 -7.76 -7.22 5.17
C VAL A 98 -6.33 -7.34 4.66
N ALA A 99 -5.52 -8.22 5.25
CA ALA A 99 -4.16 -8.45 4.78
C ALA A 99 -4.11 -8.94 3.32
N PHE A 100 -5.02 -9.83 2.92
CA PHE A 100 -5.18 -10.27 1.54
C PHE A 100 -5.51 -9.11 0.60
N GLU A 101 -6.47 -8.25 0.97
CA GLU A 101 -6.86 -7.10 0.16
C GLU A 101 -5.67 -6.15 -0.05
N HIS A 102 -4.94 -5.81 1.01
CA HIS A 102 -3.76 -4.96 0.91
C HIS A 102 -2.60 -5.65 0.15
N ALA A 103 -2.40 -6.96 0.28
CA ALA A 103 -1.40 -7.69 -0.49
C ALA A 103 -1.73 -7.65 -2.00
N CYS A 104 -3.00 -7.84 -2.37
CA CYS A 104 -3.47 -7.65 -3.74
C CYS A 104 -3.24 -6.22 -4.22
N GLU A 105 -3.70 -5.21 -3.46
CA GLU A 105 -3.53 -3.79 -3.77
C GLU A 105 -2.07 -3.41 -3.96
N SER A 106 -1.19 -3.91 -3.10
CA SER A 106 0.25 -3.68 -3.22
C SER A 106 0.85 -4.28 -4.49
N SER A 107 0.19 -5.25 -5.11
CA SER A 107 0.69 -5.93 -6.32
C SER A 107 0.26 -5.22 -7.61
N TYR A 108 -0.91 -4.58 -7.65
CA TYR A 108 -1.37 -3.89 -8.86
C TYR A 108 -1.32 -2.36 -8.77
N GLY A 109 -1.22 -1.80 -7.56
CA GLY A 109 -1.25 -0.37 -7.32
C GLY A 109 -0.04 0.38 -7.88
N ASP A 110 -0.17 1.72 -7.93
CA ASP A 110 0.93 2.61 -8.33
C ASP A 110 2.13 2.43 -7.36
N PRO A 111 3.37 2.24 -7.88
CA PRO A 111 4.54 2.03 -7.04
C PRO A 111 4.83 3.17 -6.04
N ALA A 112 4.28 4.37 -6.26
CA ALA A 112 4.32 5.46 -5.30
C ALA A 112 3.78 5.08 -3.92
N TYR A 113 2.82 4.15 -3.85
CA TYR A 113 2.27 3.67 -2.58
C TYR A 113 3.16 2.66 -1.85
N GLY A 114 4.24 2.15 -2.46
CA GLY A 114 5.24 1.30 -1.79
C GLY A 114 5.33 -0.13 -2.31
N GLY A 115 4.19 -0.65 -2.78
CA GLY A 115 4.11 -1.96 -3.43
C GLY A 115 4.53 -1.90 -4.89
N ASN A 116 4.43 -3.03 -5.59
CA ASN A 116 4.72 -3.20 -7.01
C ASN A 116 6.01 -2.48 -7.44
N ARG A 117 7.06 -2.63 -6.63
CA ARG A 117 8.34 -1.95 -6.82
C ARG A 117 8.88 -2.21 -8.23
N GLU A 118 9.24 -1.15 -8.93
CA GLU A 118 9.77 -1.22 -10.31
C GLU A 118 8.81 -1.95 -11.30
N GLY A 119 7.52 -2.06 -10.97
CA GLY A 119 6.56 -2.81 -11.77
C GLY A 119 6.71 -4.34 -11.68
N ALA A 120 7.46 -4.86 -10.69
CA ALA A 120 7.80 -6.28 -10.61
C ALA A 120 6.57 -7.21 -10.55
N ALA A 121 5.51 -6.80 -9.85
CA ALA A 121 4.28 -7.57 -9.78
C ALA A 121 3.51 -7.54 -11.10
N TRP A 122 3.49 -6.40 -11.81
CA TRP A 122 2.94 -6.31 -13.16
C TRP A 122 3.66 -7.23 -14.15
N VAL A 123 4.99 -7.29 -14.09
CA VAL A 123 5.79 -8.22 -14.88
C VAL A 123 5.43 -9.67 -14.54
N ALA A 124 5.32 -10.01 -13.25
CA ALA A 124 5.02 -11.36 -12.79
C ALA A 124 3.65 -11.87 -13.27
N VAL A 125 2.64 -11.00 -13.35
CA VAL A 125 1.29 -11.37 -13.83
C VAL A 125 1.13 -11.23 -15.35
N GLY A 126 2.18 -10.84 -16.07
CA GLY A 126 2.13 -10.63 -17.51
C GLY A 126 1.18 -9.49 -17.92
N PHE A 127 1.14 -8.42 -17.12
CA PHE A 127 0.30 -7.25 -17.43
C PHE A 127 0.69 -6.69 -18.81
N PRO A 128 -0.28 -6.44 -19.71
CA PRO A 128 0.02 -6.18 -21.10
C PRO A 128 0.72 -4.83 -21.29
N GLU A 129 1.71 -4.82 -22.19
CA GLU A 129 2.31 -3.59 -22.69
C GLU A 129 1.35 -2.83 -23.64
N PRO A 130 1.38 -1.48 -23.66
CA PRO A 130 2.20 -0.62 -22.80
C PRO A 130 1.68 -0.61 -21.37
N LEU A 131 2.61 -0.61 -20.38
CA LEU A 131 2.33 -0.40 -18.95
C LEU A 131 1.26 0.68 -18.78
N PHE A 132 0.07 0.28 -18.32
CA PHE A 132 -1.09 1.17 -18.23
C PHE A 132 -1.10 1.92 -16.89
N PRO A 133 -1.52 3.19 -16.86
CA PRO A 133 -1.92 4.01 -18.01
C PRO A 133 -0.71 4.34 -18.88
N PRO A 134 -0.86 4.60 -20.18
CA PRO A 134 0.27 5.06 -20.99
C PRO A 134 0.89 6.30 -20.32
N ALA A 135 2.22 6.45 -20.43
CA ALA A 135 2.87 7.73 -20.20
C ALA A 135 2.05 8.77 -20.97
N ARG A 136 1.69 9.90 -20.32
CA ARG A 136 0.93 10.96 -20.99
C ARG A 136 1.65 11.22 -22.31
N SER A 137 1.00 10.95 -23.45
CA SER A 137 1.42 11.59 -24.68
C SER A 137 1.45 13.08 -24.35
N ASP A 138 2.59 13.72 -24.60
CA ASP A 138 2.70 15.18 -24.45
C ASP A 138 1.50 15.84 -25.16
N PRO A 139 0.97 16.95 -24.61
CA PRO A 139 -0.12 17.67 -25.25
C PRO A 139 0.24 18.14 -26.66
#